data_AF-A0A7G5GUM0-F1
#
_entry.id   AF-A0A7G5GUM0-F1
#
_cell.length_a   1.000
_cell.length_b   1.000
_cell.length_c   1.000
_cell.angle_alpha   90.00
_cell.angle_beta   90.00
_cell.angle_gamma   90.00
#
_symmetry.space_group_name_H-M   'P 1'
#
loop_
_entity.id
_entity.type
_entity.pdbx_description
1 polymer ?
#
loop_
_entity_poly.entity_id
_entity_poly.type
_entity_poly.pdbx_seq_one_letter_code
_entity_poly.pdbx_strand_id
1 'polypeptide(L)'
;MTSRYLFFCLLFLTTASFAQIANDNTLKAQIDGKEFTTQPRRIKIGTFWWITANTVKPDKSLRIWLGRFDKNDVLEPGTYLVVDADKPDTKENKKKYEDMGKYKGIAVIKYVEETREPRMEYHVGKSKNADETIQVKMGSDGFLEATFASTLEGSYWKEKASATVFGGMGRLMNKVQDKAITKASGYDSDIDPEGNGYKKQEKVDQIVITNGTFRLKLN
;
A
#
# COMPACT_ATOMS: atom_id res chain seq x y z
N MET A 1 43.76 -37.60 8.57
CA MET A 1 43.31 -36.33 7.97
C MET A 1 41.79 -36.20 8.03
N THR A 2 41.19 -36.23 9.23
CA THR A 2 39.72 -36.42 9.36
C THR A 2 39.01 -35.41 10.25
N SER A 3 39.74 -34.60 11.04
CA SER A 3 39.13 -33.62 11.96
C SER A 3 38.99 -32.20 11.37
N ARG A 4 39.83 -31.83 10.39
CA ARG A 4 39.82 -30.47 9.79
C ARG A 4 38.68 -30.23 8.77
N TYR A 5 38.19 -31.30 8.12
CA TYR A 5 37.08 -31.17 7.16
C TYR A 5 35.70 -31.11 7.85
N LEU A 6 35.58 -31.63 9.07
CA LEU A 6 34.34 -31.55 9.85
C LEU A 6 34.01 -30.11 10.27
N PHE A 7 35.05 -29.31 10.54
CA PHE A 7 34.89 -27.91 10.96
C PHE A 7 34.42 -26.99 9.82
N PHE A 8 34.86 -27.27 8.59
CA PHE A 8 34.42 -26.50 7.41
C PHE A 8 32.98 -26.83 7.00
N CYS A 9 32.50 -28.06 7.18
CA CYS A 9 31.09 -28.39 6.97
C CYS A 9 30.16 -27.77 8.02
N LEU A 10 30.64 -27.57 9.27
CA LEU A 10 29.84 -26.92 10.32
C LEU A 10 29.66 -25.41 10.08
N LEU A 11 30.66 -24.74 9.49
CA LEU A 11 30.61 -23.31 9.14
C LEU A 11 29.69 -22.98 7.97
N PHE A 12 29.37 -23.96 7.09
CA PHE A 12 28.41 -23.78 6.01
C PHE A 12 26.94 -23.96 6.45
N LEU A 13 26.69 -24.56 7.62
CA LEU A 13 25.33 -24.71 8.15
C LEU A 13 24.86 -23.45 8.89
N THR A 14 25.75 -22.55 9.30
CA THR A 14 25.39 -21.31 10.02
C THR A 14 24.97 -20.14 9.12
N THR A 15 25.13 -20.25 7.79
CA THR A 15 24.75 -19.17 6.86
C THR A 15 23.36 -19.35 6.22
N ALA A 16 22.64 -20.43 6.52
CA ALA A 16 21.31 -20.70 5.97
C ALA A 16 20.15 -20.17 6.82
N SER A 17 20.44 -19.53 7.96
CA SER A 17 19.41 -19.01 8.87
C SER A 17 19.38 -17.49 8.89
N PHE A 18 19.42 -16.84 7.72
CA PHE A 18 18.61 -15.64 7.56
C PHE A 18 17.16 -16.10 7.51
N ALA A 19 16.60 -16.38 8.68
CA ALA A 19 15.16 -16.50 8.82
C ALA A 19 14.56 -15.26 8.14
N GLN A 20 13.91 -15.45 6.99
CA GLN A 20 12.85 -14.55 6.58
C GLN A 20 11.99 -14.41 7.84
N ILE A 21 12.03 -13.23 8.47
CA ILE A 21 11.09 -12.91 9.53
C ILE A 21 9.73 -13.25 8.92
N ALA A 22 9.05 -14.25 9.48
CA ALA A 22 7.73 -14.64 9.01
C ALA A 22 6.86 -13.38 9.07
N ASN A 23 6.56 -12.83 7.90
CA ASN A 23 5.69 -11.68 7.81
C ASN A 23 4.26 -12.21 7.91
N ASP A 24 3.78 -12.36 9.14
CA ASP A 24 2.42 -12.81 9.46
C ASP A 24 1.37 -11.76 9.05
N ASN A 25 1.80 -10.62 8.52
CA ASN A 25 0.88 -9.60 8.03
C ASN A 25 0.20 -10.09 6.76
N THR A 26 -1.10 -9.85 6.67
CA THR A 26 -1.89 -10.19 5.48
C THR A 26 -2.85 -9.06 5.14
N LEU A 27 -3.03 -8.80 3.86
CA LEU A 27 -4.09 -7.96 3.32
C LEU A 27 -4.79 -8.77 2.24
N LYS A 28 -6.11 -8.84 2.32
CA LYS A 28 -6.99 -9.51 1.36
C LYS A 28 -8.10 -8.56 0.96
N ALA A 29 -8.40 -8.48 -0.32
CA ALA A 29 -9.51 -7.72 -0.85
C ALA A 29 -9.96 -8.32 -2.19
N GLN A 30 -11.11 -7.89 -2.67
CA GLN A 30 -11.53 -8.06 -4.06
C GLN A 30 -11.51 -6.69 -4.74
N ILE A 31 -10.73 -6.56 -5.81
CA ILE A 31 -10.65 -5.34 -6.62
C ILE A 31 -11.35 -5.63 -7.94
N ASP A 32 -12.47 -4.96 -8.19
CA ASP A 32 -13.35 -5.21 -9.34
C ASP A 32 -13.69 -6.71 -9.49
N GLY A 33 -13.97 -7.36 -8.36
CA GLY A 33 -14.29 -8.79 -8.27
C GLY A 33 -13.09 -9.74 -8.38
N LYS A 34 -11.87 -9.24 -8.62
CA LYS A 34 -10.64 -10.06 -8.68
C LYS A 34 -9.97 -10.13 -7.31
N GLU A 35 -9.51 -11.31 -6.94
CA GLU A 35 -8.80 -11.50 -5.67
C GLU A 35 -7.48 -10.72 -5.65
N PHE A 36 -7.25 -10.01 -4.55
CA PHE A 36 -6.03 -9.29 -4.24
C PHE A 36 -5.54 -9.72 -2.85
N THR A 37 -4.42 -10.44 -2.82
CA THR A 37 -3.79 -10.88 -1.57
C THR A 37 -2.33 -10.45 -1.55
N THR A 38 -1.91 -9.81 -0.46
CA THR A 38 -0.52 -9.43 -0.26
C THR A 38 -0.14 -9.40 1.22
N GLN A 39 1.14 -9.17 1.52
CA GLN A 39 1.68 -8.98 2.86
C GLN A 39 1.93 -7.48 3.10
N PRO A 40 1.04 -6.77 3.81
CA PRO A 40 1.20 -5.35 4.06
C PRO A 40 2.37 -5.09 5.01
N ARG A 41 2.90 -3.88 4.93
CA ARG A 41 3.91 -3.36 5.85
C ARG A 41 3.43 -2.08 6.48
N ARG A 42 3.90 -1.85 7.71
CA ARG A 42 3.73 -0.58 8.41
C ARG A 42 4.87 0.36 8.01
N ILE A 43 4.53 1.52 7.49
CA ILE A 43 5.46 2.62 7.31
C ILE A 43 5.01 3.76 8.23
N LYS A 44 5.92 4.31 9.03
CA LYS A 44 5.65 5.48 9.87
C LYS A 44 6.17 6.72 9.13
N ILE A 45 5.28 7.66 8.81
CA ILE A 45 5.66 8.96 8.25
C ILE A 45 5.02 10.04 9.14
N GLY A 46 5.85 10.67 9.98
CA GLY A 46 5.37 11.62 11.00
C GLY A 46 4.45 10.96 12.04
N THR A 47 3.34 11.62 12.35
CA THR A 47 2.30 11.13 13.28
C THR A 47 1.26 10.22 12.62
N PHE A 48 1.42 9.90 11.33
CA PHE A 48 0.46 9.13 10.55
C PHE A 48 0.91 7.68 10.37
N TRP A 49 -0.06 6.77 10.35
CA TRP A 49 0.16 5.35 10.13
C TRP A 49 -0.14 4.99 8.68
N TRP A 50 0.88 4.48 7.99
CA TRP A 50 0.77 4.06 6.60
C TRP A 50 0.79 2.54 6.56
N ILE A 51 -0.30 1.97 6.04
CA ILE A 51 -0.40 0.55 5.76
C ILE A 51 -0.27 0.40 4.26
N THR A 52 0.92 -0.03 3.83
CA THR A 52 1.24 -0.19 2.42
C THR A 52 1.23 -1.66 2.04
N ALA A 53 0.41 -2.02 1.08
CA ALA A 53 0.19 -3.39 0.65
C ALA A 53 0.50 -3.49 -0.85
N ASN A 54 1.78 -3.60 -1.16
CA ASN A 54 2.29 -3.76 -2.52
C ASN A 54 2.34 -5.25 -2.91
N THR A 55 2.07 -5.59 -4.17
CA THR A 55 2.23 -6.96 -4.69
C THR A 55 3.70 -7.32 -4.92
N VAL A 56 4.01 -8.63 -4.97
CA VAL A 56 5.39 -9.17 -5.06
C VAL A 56 6.11 -8.73 -6.34
N LYS A 57 5.40 -8.73 -7.46
CA LYS A 57 5.77 -7.99 -8.67
C LYS A 57 5.00 -6.69 -8.53
N PRO A 58 5.62 -5.52 -8.24
CA PRO A 58 4.89 -4.31 -7.89
C PRO A 58 4.24 -3.70 -9.15
N ASP A 59 3.29 -4.44 -9.72
CA ASP A 59 2.36 -4.01 -10.75
C ASP A 59 1.05 -3.54 -10.10
N LYS A 60 0.75 -3.99 -8.88
CA LYS A 60 -0.41 -3.52 -8.10
C LYS A 60 -0.04 -3.11 -6.69
N SER A 61 -0.68 -2.06 -6.19
CA SER A 61 -0.48 -1.49 -4.86
C SER A 61 -1.82 -1.09 -4.28
N LEU A 62 -2.14 -1.57 -3.08
CA LEU A 62 -3.22 -1.05 -2.27
C LEU A 62 -2.63 -0.39 -1.01
N ARG A 63 -2.95 0.87 -0.78
CA ARG A 63 -2.46 1.66 0.34
C ARG A 63 -3.61 2.20 1.14
N ILE A 64 -3.54 2.01 2.45
CA ILE A 64 -4.52 2.48 3.42
C ILE A 64 -3.80 3.32 4.45
N TRP A 65 -4.20 4.58 4.58
CA TRP A 65 -3.61 5.51 5.53
C TRP A 65 -4.60 5.70 6.64
N LEU A 66 -4.16 5.58 7.89
CA LEU A 66 -4.99 5.78 9.07
C LEU A 66 -4.37 6.90 9.91
N GLY A 67 -5.21 7.86 10.32
CA GLY A 67 -4.79 8.99 11.14
C GLY A 67 -5.86 9.37 12.14
N ARG A 68 -5.47 9.64 13.38
CA ARG A 68 -6.38 10.13 14.42
C ARG A 68 -6.60 11.64 14.31
N PHE A 69 -7.72 12.11 14.83
CA PHE A 69 -8.01 13.55 14.89
C PHE A 69 -7.09 14.29 15.85
N ASP A 70 -6.78 13.67 17.00
CA ASP A 70 -5.93 14.20 18.06
C ASP A 70 -4.42 14.16 17.75
N LYS A 71 -4.05 13.69 16.55
CA LYS A 71 -2.66 13.56 16.06
C LYS A 71 -1.78 12.66 16.93
N ASN A 72 -2.36 11.84 17.80
CA ASN A 72 -1.61 10.85 18.55
C ASN A 72 -1.09 9.77 17.59
N ASP A 73 0.12 9.28 17.86
CA ASP A 73 0.81 8.32 17.02
C ASP A 73 0.47 6.87 17.38
N VAL A 74 -0.52 6.63 18.22
CA VAL A 74 -1.04 5.28 18.53
C VAL A 74 -2.44 5.15 17.96
N LEU A 75 -2.65 4.24 17.00
CA LEU A 75 -4.00 3.94 16.50
C LEU A 75 -4.87 3.31 17.58
N GLU A 76 -6.15 3.68 17.60
CA GLU A 76 -7.14 3.13 18.52
C GLU A 76 -8.11 2.21 17.77
N PRO A 77 -8.52 1.08 18.38
CA PRO A 77 -9.67 0.34 17.89
C PRO A 77 -10.91 1.23 17.77
N GLY A 78 -11.62 1.10 16.66
CA GLY A 78 -12.85 1.84 16.38
C GLY A 78 -13.04 2.12 14.89
N THR A 79 -13.98 3.01 14.60
CA THR A 79 -14.35 3.37 13.23
C THR A 79 -13.55 4.57 12.73
N TYR A 80 -12.99 4.46 11.54
CA TYR A 80 -12.31 5.53 10.82
C TYR A 80 -13.13 5.94 9.61
N LEU A 81 -13.31 7.24 9.39
CA LEU A 81 -14.03 7.79 8.25
C LEU A 81 -13.12 7.84 7.01
N VAL A 82 -13.54 7.25 5.90
CA VAL A 82 -12.83 7.36 4.63
C VAL A 82 -13.07 8.75 4.04
N VAL A 83 -11.99 9.45 3.68
CA VAL A 83 -12.01 10.80 3.12
C VAL A 83 -11.31 10.86 1.75
N ASP A 84 -11.47 11.99 1.05
CA ASP A 84 -10.87 12.24 -0.26
C ASP A 84 -9.34 12.21 -0.19
N ALA A 85 -8.72 11.39 -1.04
CA ALA A 85 -7.26 11.21 -1.08
C ALA A 85 -6.52 12.37 -1.76
N ASP A 86 -7.19 13.13 -2.64
CA ASP A 86 -6.62 14.24 -3.39
C ASP A 86 -6.89 15.58 -2.71
N LYS A 87 -8.04 15.71 -2.04
CA LYS A 87 -8.46 16.96 -1.40
C LYS A 87 -8.56 16.76 0.10
N PRO A 88 -7.72 17.43 0.91
CA PRO A 88 -7.90 17.40 2.35
C PRO A 88 -9.28 17.96 2.71
N ASP A 89 -9.95 17.31 3.65
CA ASP A 89 -11.25 17.77 4.13
C ASP A 89 -11.14 19.15 4.80
N THR A 90 -12.23 19.92 4.77
CA THR A 90 -12.23 21.27 5.35
C THR A 90 -12.05 21.20 6.86
N LYS A 91 -11.54 22.28 7.47
CA LYS A 91 -11.38 22.33 8.93
C LYS A 91 -12.72 22.19 9.64
N GLU A 92 -13.77 22.74 9.03
CA GLU A 92 -15.15 22.72 9.52
C GLU A 92 -15.72 21.30 9.51
N ASN A 93 -15.54 20.56 8.41
CA ASN A 93 -15.97 19.16 8.33
C ASN A 93 -15.19 18.27 9.29
N LYS A 94 -13.86 18.45 9.35
CA LYS A 94 -13.02 17.73 10.30
C LYS A 94 -13.50 17.93 11.74
N LYS A 95 -13.75 19.18 12.12
CA LYS A 95 -14.26 19.53 13.46
C LYS A 95 -15.65 18.94 13.71
N LYS A 96 -16.55 19.01 12.72
CA LYS A 96 -17.87 18.36 12.82
C LYS A 96 -17.74 16.86 13.11
N TYR A 97 -16.89 16.13 12.40
CA TYR A 97 -16.72 14.69 12.60
C TYR A 97 -16.04 14.35 13.93
N GLU A 98 -15.15 15.22 14.40
CA GLU A 98 -14.53 15.12 15.72
C GLU A 98 -15.57 15.33 16.84
N ASP A 99 -16.38 16.39 16.74
CA ASP A 99 -17.43 16.72 17.71
C ASP A 99 -18.55 15.67 17.77
N MET A 100 -18.78 14.93 16.67
CA MET A 100 -19.73 13.81 16.64
C MET A 100 -19.31 12.63 17.53
N GLY A 101 -18.03 12.50 17.90
CA GLY A 101 -17.50 11.39 18.71
C GLY A 101 -17.62 9.99 18.09
N LYS A 102 -18.17 9.89 16.86
CA LYS A 102 -18.44 8.64 16.15
C LYS A 102 -17.16 7.99 15.60
N TYR A 103 -16.20 8.81 15.19
CA TYR A 103 -15.01 8.35 14.47
C TYR A 103 -13.76 8.55 15.31
N LYS A 104 -12.89 7.54 15.35
CA LYS A 104 -11.56 7.62 15.98
C LYS A 104 -10.55 8.40 15.14
N GLY A 105 -10.85 8.59 13.86
CA GLY A 105 -9.99 9.31 12.93
C GLY A 105 -10.49 9.22 11.49
N ILE A 106 -9.57 9.51 10.58
CA ILE A 106 -9.76 9.46 9.13
C ILE A 106 -8.93 8.36 8.49
N ALA A 107 -9.39 7.91 7.34
CA ALA A 107 -8.76 6.93 6.49
C ALA A 107 -8.67 7.45 5.04
N VAL A 108 -7.60 7.11 4.34
CA VAL A 108 -7.45 7.33 2.90
C VAL A 108 -7.11 6.01 2.24
N ILE A 109 -7.73 5.71 1.09
CA ILE A 109 -7.48 4.50 0.33
C ILE A 109 -6.99 4.89 -1.07
N LYS A 110 -5.87 4.31 -1.49
CA LYS A 110 -5.31 4.47 -2.83
C LYS A 110 -4.99 3.10 -3.40
N TYR A 111 -5.47 2.83 -4.62
CA TYR A 111 -5.11 1.65 -5.41
C TYR A 111 -4.37 2.10 -6.66
N VAL A 112 -3.32 1.36 -7.06
CA VAL A 112 -2.57 1.59 -8.30
C VAL A 112 -2.36 0.25 -8.98
N GLU A 113 -2.66 0.18 -10.27
CA GLU A 113 -2.42 -0.97 -11.14
C GLU A 113 -1.68 -0.52 -12.40
N GLU A 114 -0.58 -1.17 -12.72
CA GLU A 114 0.13 -1.05 -13.98
C GLU A 114 -0.67 -1.78 -15.06
N THR A 115 -1.25 -1.03 -15.98
CA THR A 115 -2.08 -1.58 -17.06
C THR A 115 -1.28 -1.90 -18.31
N ARG A 116 -0.05 -1.37 -18.42
CA ARG A 116 0.86 -1.66 -19.52
C ARG A 116 2.31 -1.76 -19.05
N GLU A 117 2.89 -2.94 -19.27
CA GLU A 117 4.27 -3.22 -18.90
C GLU A 117 5.30 -2.76 -19.94
N PRO A 118 6.54 -2.43 -19.49
CA PRO A 118 6.95 -2.16 -18.11
C PRO A 118 6.71 -0.69 -17.74
N ARG A 119 5.90 -0.43 -16.70
CA ARG A 119 5.63 0.89 -16.11
C ARG A 119 5.30 1.96 -17.17
N MET A 120 4.42 1.64 -18.11
CA MET A 120 4.07 2.55 -19.23
C MET A 120 2.74 3.26 -18.98
N GLU A 121 1.77 2.52 -18.48
CA GLU A 121 0.42 3.01 -18.22
C GLU A 121 -0.07 2.46 -16.88
N TYR A 122 -0.88 3.26 -16.20
CA TYR A 122 -1.43 2.94 -14.89
C TYR A 122 -2.92 3.27 -14.81
N HIS A 123 -3.61 2.54 -13.95
CA HIS A 123 -4.95 2.80 -13.46
C HIS A 123 -4.85 3.07 -11.96
N VAL A 124 -5.30 4.25 -11.54
CA VAL A 124 -5.17 4.74 -10.16
C VAL A 124 -6.55 5.03 -9.61
N GLY A 125 -6.90 4.35 -8.52
CA GLY A 125 -8.09 4.61 -7.72
C GLY A 125 -7.76 5.42 -6.47
N LYS A 126 -8.57 6.44 -6.19
CA LYS A 126 -8.46 7.26 -4.97
C LYS A 126 -9.79 7.37 -4.24
N SER A 127 -9.75 7.28 -2.91
CA SER A 127 -10.94 7.43 -2.07
C SER A 127 -11.55 8.82 -2.19
N LYS A 128 -12.85 8.92 -1.91
CA LYS A 128 -13.66 10.14 -1.91
C LYS A 128 -14.43 10.30 -0.61
N ASN A 129 -14.91 11.52 -0.38
CA ASN A 129 -15.87 11.79 0.69
C ASN A 129 -17.22 11.16 0.32
N ALA A 130 -17.47 9.94 0.80
CA ALA A 130 -18.67 9.15 0.50
C ALA A 130 -19.26 8.46 1.76
N ASP A 131 -18.91 8.96 2.96
CA ASP A 131 -19.31 8.40 4.26
C ASP A 131 -18.94 6.91 4.47
N GLU A 132 -18.00 6.39 3.68
CA GLU A 132 -17.43 5.06 3.83
C GLU A 132 -16.56 4.97 5.08
N THR A 133 -16.35 3.76 5.61
CA THR A 133 -15.62 3.57 6.87
C THR A 133 -14.70 2.37 6.86
N ILE A 134 -13.65 2.45 7.68
CA ILE A 134 -12.78 1.33 8.03
C ILE A 134 -13.02 0.99 9.49
N GLN A 135 -13.31 -0.27 9.78
CA GLN A 135 -13.44 -0.76 11.16
C GLN A 135 -12.11 -1.36 11.59
N VAL A 136 -11.52 -0.81 12.64
CA VAL A 136 -10.21 -1.22 13.17
C VAL A 136 -10.39 -1.88 14.53
N LYS A 137 -9.70 -3.00 14.76
CA LYS A 137 -9.75 -3.78 16.00
C LYS A 137 -8.33 -4.19 16.40
N MET A 138 -8.13 -4.40 17.70
CA MET A 138 -6.93 -5.06 18.21
C MET A 138 -7.25 -6.52 18.46
N GLY A 139 -6.52 -7.43 17.81
CA GLY A 139 -6.55 -8.85 18.12
C GLY A 139 -5.96 -9.11 19.50
N SER A 140 -6.40 -10.19 20.15
CA SER A 140 -5.86 -10.64 21.44
C SER A 140 -4.38 -11.04 21.37
N ASP A 141 -3.88 -11.26 20.17
CA ASP A 141 -2.50 -11.59 19.81
C ASP A 141 -1.63 -10.36 19.47
N GLY A 142 -2.16 -9.14 19.66
CA GLY A 142 -1.45 -7.89 19.40
C GLY A 142 -1.37 -7.48 17.93
N PHE A 143 -2.15 -8.12 17.06
CA PHE A 143 -2.30 -7.69 15.67
C PHE A 143 -3.37 -6.60 15.54
N LEU A 144 -3.09 -5.58 14.75
CA LEU A 144 -4.10 -4.65 14.27
C LEU A 144 -4.84 -5.29 13.11
N GLU A 145 -6.14 -5.44 13.27
CA GLU A 145 -7.03 -5.98 12.25
C GLU A 145 -7.96 -4.88 11.76
N ALA A 146 -8.27 -4.88 10.47
CA ALA A 146 -9.33 -4.01 9.98
C ALA A 146 -10.13 -4.65 8.86
N THR A 147 -11.36 -4.16 8.70
CA THR A 147 -12.27 -4.52 7.62
C THR A 147 -12.77 -3.26 6.92
N PHE A 148 -12.83 -3.29 5.59
CA PHE A 148 -13.23 -2.15 4.77
C PHE A 148 -13.84 -2.58 3.43
N ALA A 149 -14.64 -1.70 2.86
CA ALA A 149 -15.11 -1.73 1.48
C ALA A 149 -15.17 -0.28 1.00
N SER A 150 -14.87 -0.04 -0.29
CA SER A 150 -14.80 1.32 -0.81
C SER A 150 -14.96 1.36 -2.32
N THR A 151 -15.55 2.44 -2.84
CA THR A 151 -15.58 2.76 -4.26
C THR A 151 -14.66 3.94 -4.54
N LEU A 152 -13.57 3.67 -5.26
CA LEU A 152 -12.55 4.68 -5.57
C LEU A 152 -12.85 5.39 -6.90
N GLU A 153 -12.53 6.69 -6.99
CA GLU A 153 -12.48 7.39 -8.27
C GLU A 153 -11.27 6.89 -9.07
N GLY A 154 -11.54 6.21 -10.18
CA GLY A 154 -10.54 5.65 -11.08
C GLY A 154 -10.06 6.66 -12.11
N SER A 155 -8.75 6.65 -12.38
CA SER A 155 -8.12 7.51 -13.37
C SER A 155 -6.98 6.81 -14.09
N TYR A 156 -6.82 7.11 -15.38
CA TYR A 156 -5.76 6.51 -16.18
C TYR A 156 -4.58 7.44 -16.32
N TRP A 157 -3.37 6.89 -16.32
CA TRP A 157 -2.12 7.62 -16.43
C TRP A 157 -1.24 6.98 -17.48
N LYS A 158 -0.59 7.82 -18.29
CA LYS A 158 0.30 7.38 -19.36
C LYS A 158 1.62 8.12 -19.31
N GLU A 159 2.71 7.41 -19.59
CA GLU A 159 4.03 8.03 -19.65
C GLU A 159 4.06 9.17 -20.68
N LYS A 160 4.63 10.32 -20.30
CA LYS A 160 4.82 11.44 -21.23
C LYS A 160 5.82 11.02 -22.29
N ALA A 161 5.53 11.29 -23.56
CA ALA A 161 6.46 11.03 -24.66
C ALA A 161 7.84 11.68 -24.42
N SER A 162 7.88 12.87 -23.79
CA SER A 162 9.13 13.51 -23.37
C SER A 162 9.92 12.68 -22.35
N ALA A 163 9.28 12.02 -21.40
CA ALA A 163 9.97 11.17 -20.42
C ALA A 163 10.65 9.96 -21.10
N THR A 164 10.02 9.41 -22.13
CA THR A 164 10.59 8.32 -22.94
C THR A 164 11.71 8.80 -23.87
N VAL A 165 11.55 9.96 -24.53
CA VAL A 165 12.54 10.51 -25.48
C VAL A 165 13.81 11.02 -24.77
N PHE A 166 13.67 11.69 -23.62
CA PHE A 166 14.82 12.18 -22.86
C PHE A 166 15.46 11.09 -21.97
N GLY A 167 14.71 10.05 -21.60
CA GLY A 167 15.22 8.92 -20.82
C GLY A 167 15.85 7.79 -21.65
N GLY A 168 15.53 7.71 -22.94
CA GLY A 168 16.09 6.73 -23.89
C GLY A 168 15.95 5.26 -23.46
N MET A 169 16.81 4.40 -24.04
CA MET A 169 16.89 2.96 -23.71
C MET A 169 17.22 2.70 -22.23
N GLY A 170 17.96 3.61 -21.58
CA GLY A 170 18.32 3.50 -20.17
C GLY A 170 17.12 3.51 -19.22
N ARG A 171 16.10 4.35 -19.50
CA ARG A 171 14.87 4.38 -18.70
C ARG A 171 14.06 3.10 -18.83
N LEU A 172 14.02 2.49 -20.02
CA LEU A 172 13.35 1.21 -20.21
C LEU A 172 14.06 0.07 -19.47
N MET A 173 15.39 0.03 -19.54
CA MET A 173 16.21 -0.95 -18.79
C MET A 173 16.05 -0.80 -17.28
N ASN A 174 16.03 0.43 -16.76
CA ASN A 174 15.80 0.69 -15.33
C ASN A 174 14.43 0.17 -14.87
N LYS A 175 13.37 0.36 -15.65
CA LYS A 175 12.02 -0.15 -15.31
C LYS A 175 11.99 -1.68 -15.28
N VAL A 176 12.67 -2.33 -16.23
CA VAL A 176 12.77 -3.80 -16.26
C VAL A 176 13.58 -4.30 -15.06
N GLN A 177 14.68 -3.61 -14.72
CA GLN A 177 15.51 -3.93 -13.56
C GLN A 177 14.76 -3.73 -12.24
N ASP A 178 14.02 -2.63 -12.07
CA ASP A 178 13.17 -2.36 -10.90
C ASP A 178 12.11 -3.45 -10.70
N LYS A 179 11.55 -3.98 -11.80
CA LYS A 179 10.60 -5.10 -11.75
C LYS A 179 11.27 -6.47 -11.52
N ALA A 180 12.56 -6.62 -11.80
CA ALA A 180 13.29 -7.87 -11.65
C ALA A 180 13.92 -8.07 -10.25
N ILE A 181 14.29 -7.00 -9.55
CA ILE A 181 14.99 -7.05 -8.24
C ILE A 181 14.06 -7.41 -7.07
N THR A 182 12.74 -7.43 -7.27
CA THR A 182 11.78 -7.07 -6.22
C THR A 182 11.09 -8.23 -5.47
N LYS A 183 11.66 -9.44 -5.44
CA LYS A 183 11.12 -10.53 -4.56
C LYS A 183 11.34 -10.28 -3.05
N ALA A 184 12.35 -9.49 -2.66
CA ALA A 184 12.65 -9.20 -1.25
C ALA A 184 12.27 -7.76 -0.81
N SER A 185 12.30 -6.79 -1.74
CA SER A 185 12.09 -5.35 -1.49
C SER A 185 10.93 -4.72 -2.28
N GLY A 186 10.24 -5.46 -3.15
CA GLY A 186 9.13 -4.95 -3.97
C GLY A 186 7.98 -4.36 -3.16
N TYR A 187 7.85 -4.82 -1.92
CA TYR A 187 6.87 -4.33 -0.96
C TYR A 187 7.06 -2.86 -0.58
N ASP A 188 8.26 -2.29 -0.78
CA ASP A 188 8.59 -0.91 -0.43
C ASP A 188 8.69 0.00 -1.68
N SER A 189 8.43 -0.56 -2.88
CA SER A 189 8.52 0.19 -4.13
C SER A 189 7.32 1.10 -4.31
N ASP A 190 7.58 2.40 -4.47
CA ASP A 190 6.57 3.33 -4.95
C ASP A 190 6.32 3.10 -6.44
N ILE A 191 5.06 2.90 -6.81
CA ILE A 191 4.61 2.70 -8.19
C ILE A 191 3.71 3.83 -8.67
N ASP A 192 3.70 4.94 -7.94
CA ASP A 192 2.87 6.09 -8.26
C ASP A 192 3.25 6.74 -9.59
N PRO A 193 2.27 6.98 -10.50
CA PRO A 193 2.54 7.75 -11.70
C PRO A 193 2.65 9.26 -11.43
N GLU A 194 2.10 9.75 -10.31
CA GLU A 194 2.09 11.18 -9.99
C GLU A 194 3.51 11.71 -9.75
N GLY A 195 3.86 12.84 -10.39
CA GLY A 195 5.20 13.42 -10.26
C GLY A 195 6.32 12.68 -11.02
N ASN A 196 6.09 11.45 -11.50
CA ASN A 196 7.12 10.55 -12.03
C ASN A 196 7.23 10.51 -13.57
N GLY A 197 6.78 11.58 -14.24
CA GLY A 197 6.84 11.70 -15.70
C GLY A 197 5.63 11.11 -16.43
N TYR A 198 4.53 10.84 -15.73
CA TYR A 198 3.26 10.42 -16.31
C TYR A 198 2.28 11.60 -16.41
N LYS A 199 1.29 11.48 -17.29
CA LYS A 199 0.19 12.43 -17.46
C LYS A 199 -1.13 11.72 -17.20
N LYS A 200 -1.99 12.31 -16.37
CA LYS A 200 -3.39 11.88 -16.20
C LYS A 200 -4.12 12.01 -17.54
N GLN A 201 -4.85 10.97 -17.93
CA GLN A 201 -5.71 10.93 -19.10
C GLN A 201 -7.11 11.43 -18.73
N GLU A 202 -7.89 11.81 -19.74
CA GLU A 202 -9.28 12.26 -19.53
C GLU A 202 -10.22 11.11 -19.17
N LYS A 203 -9.84 9.87 -19.50
CA LYS A 203 -10.58 8.67 -19.13
C LYS A 203 -10.60 8.51 -17.60
N VAL A 204 -11.80 8.39 -17.06
CA VAL A 204 -12.08 8.10 -15.64
C VAL A 204 -13.13 7.00 -15.55
N ASP A 205 -13.09 6.26 -14.44
CA ASP A 205 -14.04 5.20 -14.10
C ASP A 205 -14.08 5.03 -12.58
N GLN A 206 -14.51 3.87 -12.09
CA GLN A 206 -14.52 3.52 -10.68
C GLN A 206 -13.75 2.23 -10.47
N ILE A 207 -13.14 2.10 -9.29
CA ILE A 207 -12.54 0.86 -8.80
C ILE A 207 -13.27 0.44 -7.55
N VAL A 208 -13.89 -0.73 -7.57
CA VAL A 208 -14.71 -1.22 -6.45
C VAL A 208 -13.89 -2.20 -5.61
N ILE A 209 -13.74 -1.87 -4.33
CA ILE A 209 -13.10 -2.74 -3.34
C ILE A 209 -14.16 -3.37 -2.44
N THR A 210 -14.24 -4.69 -2.44
CA THR A 210 -15.10 -5.46 -1.54
C THR A 210 -14.28 -6.42 -0.69
N ASN A 211 -14.86 -6.85 0.44
CA ASN A 211 -14.28 -7.85 1.33
C ASN A 211 -12.83 -7.52 1.78
N GLY A 212 -12.53 -6.22 1.91
CA GLY A 212 -11.22 -5.74 2.30
C GLY A 212 -10.95 -6.06 3.76
N THR A 213 -9.84 -6.75 4.02
CA THR A 213 -9.35 -7.06 5.35
C THR A 213 -7.84 -6.90 5.40
N PHE A 214 -7.30 -6.39 6.50
CA PHE A 214 -5.88 -6.51 6.77
C PHE A 214 -5.63 -6.90 8.21
N ARG A 215 -4.49 -7.55 8.42
CA ARG A 215 -3.95 -7.95 9.71
C ARG A 215 -2.47 -7.59 9.73
N LEU A 216 -2.07 -6.77 10.69
CA LEU A 216 -0.76 -6.13 10.75
C LEU A 216 -0.21 -6.20 12.16
N LYS A 217 1.00 -6.74 12.32
CA LYS A 217 1.66 -6.81 13.62
C LYS A 217 2.14 -5.44 14.08
N LEU A 218 1.78 -5.06 15.31
CA LEU A 218 2.22 -3.83 15.96
C LEU A 218 3.51 -4.09 16.75
N ASN A 219 4.60 -4.35 16.04
CA ASN A 219 5.92 -4.38 16.68
C ASN A 219 6.38 -2.97 17.07
#